data_AF-A0A7V9I4E8-F1
#
_entry.id   AF-A0A7V9I4E8-F1
#
_cell.length_a   1.000
_cell.length_b   1.000
_cell.length_c   1.000
_cell.angle_alpha   90.00
_cell.angle_beta   90.00
_cell.angle_gamma   90.00
#
_symmetry.space_group_name_H-M   'P 1'
#
loop_
_entity.id
_entity.type
_entity.pdbx_description
1 polymer ?
#
loop_
_entity_poly.entity_id
_entity_poly.type
_entity_poly.pdbx_seq_one_letter_code
_entity_poly.pdbx_strand_id
1 'polypeptide(L)'
;MSEARAAGMMRKEIHRLVNLYIGVSDGYLGDFSYRTHHDFYPVYCDLDINPNDYAGTTRERFIEFLSSRPPHEQATIVRGVLEKYPPGSTPLRSKEIHDEYRAIADRLERGAMVAGDAPAATADVVQRAIDDVQVQLDKGEPTNAVDRVHTSLHGHLQHLCEAAGIDYDRKT
;
A
#
# COMPACT_ATOMS: atom_id res chain seq x y z
N MET A 1 22.44 -10.11 2.79
CA MET A 1 21.30 -10.59 1.99
C MET A 1 20.15 -9.66 2.32
N SER A 2 19.72 -8.83 1.37
CA SER A 2 18.79 -7.72 1.61
C SER A 2 17.36 -8.23 1.53
N GLU A 3 16.62 -8.11 2.62
CA GLU A 3 15.16 -8.25 2.64
C GLU A 3 14.55 -7.33 1.58
N ALA A 4 13.68 -7.89 0.74
CA ALA A 4 12.89 -7.12 -0.21
C ALA A 4 11.80 -6.37 0.55
N ARG A 5 12.17 -5.27 1.21
CA ARG A 5 11.23 -4.22 1.62
C ARG A 5 10.36 -3.89 0.42
N ALA A 6 9.05 -3.79 0.63
CA ALA A 6 8.13 -3.23 -0.35
C ALA A 6 8.72 -1.93 -0.91
N ALA A 7 9.15 -1.97 -2.18
CA ALA A 7 9.92 -0.89 -2.74
C ALA A 7 9.03 0.36 -2.84
N GLY A 8 9.36 1.38 -2.05
CA GLY A 8 8.71 2.69 -2.10
C GLY A 8 8.81 3.32 -3.50
N MET A 9 8.33 4.56 -3.63
CA MET A 9 8.42 5.27 -4.89
C MET A 9 9.86 5.36 -5.37
N MET A 10 10.08 5.01 -6.63
CA MET A 10 11.35 5.20 -7.30
C MET A 10 11.63 6.70 -7.43
N ARG A 11 12.91 7.06 -7.34
CA ARG A 11 13.35 8.46 -7.50
C ARG A 11 12.84 9.12 -8.79
N LYS A 12 12.76 8.35 -9.89
CA LYS A 12 12.20 8.81 -11.17
C LYS A 12 10.70 9.13 -11.06
N GLU A 13 9.91 8.32 -10.35
CA GLU A 13 8.47 8.55 -10.13
C GLU A 13 8.26 9.84 -9.32
N ILE A 14 9.03 10.04 -8.25
CA ILE A 14 8.96 11.25 -7.41
C ILE A 14 9.28 12.51 -8.25
N HIS A 15 10.38 12.49 -9.00
CA HIS A 15 10.75 13.65 -9.82
C HIS A 15 9.76 13.92 -10.95
N ARG A 16 9.17 12.88 -11.57
CA ARG A 16 8.11 13.09 -12.57
C ARG A 16 6.84 13.64 -11.92
N LEU A 17 6.46 13.20 -10.72
CA LEU A 17 5.26 13.70 -10.04
C LEU A 17 5.41 15.20 -9.78
N VAL A 18 6.54 15.58 -9.21
CA VAL A 18 6.87 16.97 -8.88
C VAL A 18 6.95 17.85 -10.13
N ASN A 19 7.73 17.48 -11.14
CA ASN A 19 8.01 18.38 -12.25
C ASN A 19 6.96 18.30 -13.38
N LEU A 20 6.34 17.14 -13.60
CA LEU A 20 5.46 16.90 -14.76
C LEU A 20 3.97 16.81 -14.42
N TYR A 21 3.59 16.60 -13.15
CA TYR A 21 2.18 16.52 -12.75
C TYR A 21 1.76 17.71 -11.87
N ILE A 22 2.50 17.95 -10.78
CA ILE A 22 2.25 19.09 -9.89
C ILE A 22 2.72 20.39 -10.58
N GLY A 23 3.94 20.37 -11.11
CA GLY A 23 4.62 21.50 -11.72
C GLY A 23 5.57 22.20 -10.75
N VAL A 24 6.56 22.92 -11.28
CA VAL A 24 7.53 23.68 -10.47
C VAL A 24 7.81 25.02 -11.15
N SER A 25 7.83 26.11 -10.37
CA SER A 25 8.29 27.43 -10.82
C SER A 25 9.22 28.02 -9.77
N ASP A 26 10.44 28.43 -10.18
CA ASP A 26 11.44 29.07 -9.31
C ASP A 26 11.71 28.32 -7.99
N GLY A 27 11.68 26.98 -8.04
CA GLY A 27 11.88 26.12 -6.88
C GLY A 27 10.64 25.90 -6.01
N TYR A 28 9.52 26.55 -6.29
CA TYR A 28 8.24 26.31 -5.63
C TYR A 28 7.42 25.23 -6.34
N LEU A 29 6.74 24.41 -5.54
CA LEU A 29 5.93 23.29 -5.99
C LEU A 29 4.51 23.77 -6.36
N GLY A 30 4.11 23.61 -7.62
CA GLY A 30 2.77 23.93 -8.10
C GLY A 30 2.28 25.32 -7.69
N ASP A 31 1.09 25.37 -7.08
CA ASP A 31 0.47 26.55 -6.46
C ASP A 31 0.69 26.60 -4.93
N PHE A 32 1.66 25.85 -4.40
CA PHE A 32 1.93 25.82 -2.97
C PHE A 32 2.67 27.07 -2.49
N SER A 33 2.04 27.73 -1.52
CA SER A 33 2.71 28.57 -0.52
C SER A 33 3.15 27.70 0.66
N TYR A 34 3.98 28.25 1.56
CA TYR A 34 4.32 27.54 2.81
C TYR A 34 3.07 27.14 3.62
N ARG A 35 2.07 28.02 3.67
CA ARG A 35 0.80 27.74 4.36
C ARG A 35 0.01 26.64 3.68
N THR A 36 -0.22 26.75 2.37
CA THR A 36 -1.01 25.75 1.64
C THR A 36 -0.30 24.41 1.52
N HIS A 37 1.03 24.39 1.61
CA HIS A 37 1.81 23.15 1.73
C HIS A 37 1.64 22.48 3.09
N HIS A 38 1.60 23.27 4.18
CA HIS A 38 1.28 22.76 5.51
C HIS A 38 -0.14 22.18 5.55
N ASP A 39 -1.12 22.92 5.07
CA ASP A 39 -2.53 22.53 5.13
C ASP A 39 -2.84 21.33 4.23
N PHE A 40 -2.00 21.04 3.23
CA PHE A 40 -2.19 19.91 2.32
C PHE A 40 -2.27 18.55 3.01
N TYR A 41 -1.40 18.31 3.99
CA TYR A 41 -1.30 17.00 4.65
C TYR A 41 -2.54 16.64 5.46
N PRO A 42 -3.06 17.49 6.37
CA PRO A 42 -4.29 17.17 7.09
C PRO A 42 -5.52 17.23 6.18
N VAL A 43 -5.55 18.10 5.16
CA VAL A 43 -6.75 18.26 4.30
C VAL A 43 -6.91 17.13 3.29
N TYR A 44 -5.82 16.69 2.65
CA TYR A 44 -5.88 15.74 1.52
C TYR A 44 -5.26 14.38 1.84
N CYS A 45 -4.45 14.28 2.90
CA CYS A 45 -3.74 13.04 3.23
C CYS A 45 -4.19 12.45 4.57
N ASP A 46 -4.97 13.17 5.39
CA ASP A 46 -5.25 12.77 6.79
C ASP A 46 -3.97 12.49 7.59
N LEU A 47 -2.93 13.30 7.34
CA LEU A 47 -1.63 13.22 8.01
C LEU A 47 -1.40 14.50 8.81
N ASP A 48 -1.21 14.36 10.12
CA ASP A 48 -0.87 15.47 11.02
C ASP A 48 0.63 15.73 11.02
N ILE A 49 1.08 16.52 10.03
CA ILE A 49 2.49 16.74 9.74
C ILE A 49 2.77 18.19 9.39
N ASN A 50 3.88 18.71 9.93
CA ASN A 50 4.36 20.06 9.65
C ASN A 50 5.55 20.03 8.67
N PRO A 51 5.37 20.40 7.39
CA PRO A 51 6.48 20.45 6.42
C PRO A 51 7.51 21.53 6.73
N ASN A 52 7.27 22.44 7.68
CA ASN A 52 8.24 23.45 8.10
C ASN A 52 9.38 22.91 8.95
N ASP A 53 9.28 21.65 9.40
CA ASP A 53 10.36 20.96 10.11
C ASP A 53 11.52 20.58 9.17
N TYR A 54 11.30 20.71 7.85
CA TYR A 54 12.28 20.43 6.81
C TYR A 54 12.86 21.72 6.21
N ALA A 55 14.15 21.70 5.86
CA ALA A 55 14.84 22.83 5.25
C ALA A 55 14.49 22.96 3.75
N GLY A 56 14.74 24.14 3.19
CA GLY A 56 14.60 24.38 1.74
C GLY A 56 13.21 24.84 1.29
N THR A 57 12.98 24.81 -0.03
CA THR A 57 11.74 25.25 -0.68
C THR A 57 10.60 24.26 -0.52
N THR A 58 9.37 24.64 -0.90
CA THR A 58 8.22 23.71 -0.89
C THR A 58 8.47 22.45 -1.72
N ARG A 59 9.18 22.58 -2.84
CA ARG A 59 9.61 21.43 -3.67
C ARG A 59 10.59 20.52 -2.95
N GLU A 60 11.64 21.09 -2.37
CA GLU A 60 12.69 20.32 -1.69
C GLU A 60 12.11 19.55 -0.50
N ARG A 61 11.31 20.24 0.31
CA ARG A 61 10.59 19.65 1.45
C ARG A 61 9.66 18.53 1.02
N PHE A 62 8.87 18.74 -0.05
CA PHE A 62 7.96 17.70 -0.54
C PHE A 62 8.70 16.45 -1.02
N ILE A 63 9.82 16.62 -1.75
CA ILE A 63 10.64 15.49 -2.21
C ILE A 63 11.27 14.76 -1.02
N GLU A 64 11.88 15.49 -0.10
CA GLU A 64 12.51 14.93 1.10
C GLU A 64 11.48 14.15 1.92
N PHE A 65 10.35 14.78 2.20
CA PHE A 65 9.26 14.18 2.94
C PHE A 65 8.76 12.91 2.25
N LEU A 66 8.27 12.99 1.00
CA LEU A 66 7.73 11.86 0.26
C LEU A 66 8.74 10.69 0.17
N SER A 67 10.02 10.99 -0.11
CA SER A 67 11.05 9.95 -0.24
C SER A 67 11.41 9.25 1.09
N SER A 68 11.24 9.94 2.23
CA SER A 68 11.55 9.39 3.55
C SER A 68 10.45 8.50 4.13
N ARG A 69 9.22 8.59 3.61
CA ARG A 69 8.04 7.93 4.15
C ARG A 69 7.95 6.44 3.77
N PRO A 70 7.30 5.61 4.60
CA PRO A 70 6.98 4.24 4.23
C PRO A 70 6.00 4.19 3.04
N PRO A 71 5.95 3.08 2.27
CA PRO A 71 5.14 2.99 1.05
C PRO A 71 3.66 3.35 1.23
N HIS A 72 3.03 2.95 2.34
CA HIS A 72 1.62 3.29 2.57
C HIS A 72 1.39 4.80 2.70
N GLU A 73 2.22 5.51 3.47
CA GLU A 73 2.16 6.98 3.56
C GLU A 73 2.48 7.64 2.22
N GLN A 74 3.44 7.11 1.44
CA GLN A 74 3.70 7.58 0.09
C GLN A 74 2.46 7.46 -0.81
N ALA A 75 1.72 6.36 -0.72
CA ALA A 75 0.47 6.17 -1.45
C ALA A 75 -0.58 7.21 -1.04
N THR A 76 -0.76 7.42 0.26
CA THR A 76 -1.69 8.44 0.80
C THR A 76 -1.36 9.83 0.26
N ILE A 77 -0.07 10.22 0.28
CA ILE A 77 0.39 11.51 -0.26
C ILE A 77 0.11 11.60 -1.76
N VAL A 78 0.40 10.55 -2.54
CA VAL A 78 0.12 10.52 -3.98
C VAL A 78 -1.37 10.69 -4.24
N ARG A 79 -2.24 10.00 -3.49
CA ARG A 79 -3.70 10.16 -3.62
C ARG A 79 -4.15 11.58 -3.30
N GLY A 80 -3.63 12.17 -2.21
CA GLY A 80 -3.91 13.56 -1.86
C GLY A 80 -3.48 14.55 -2.96
N VAL A 81 -2.35 14.30 -3.62
CA VAL A 81 -1.91 15.08 -4.79
C VAL A 81 -2.90 14.95 -5.95
N LEU A 82 -3.34 13.73 -6.28
CA LEU A 82 -4.28 13.49 -7.37
C LEU A 82 -5.65 14.15 -7.10
N GLU A 83 -6.08 14.18 -5.84
CA GLU A 83 -7.31 14.88 -5.43
C GLU A 83 -7.17 16.40 -5.53
N LYS A 84 -6.08 16.97 -5.02
CA LYS A 84 -5.82 18.42 -5.11
C LYS A 84 -5.65 18.88 -6.56
N TYR A 85 -5.09 18.04 -7.42
CA TYR A 85 -4.79 18.33 -8.82
C TYR A 85 -5.56 17.39 -9.77
N PRO A 86 -6.87 17.59 -9.95
CA PRO A 86 -7.69 16.73 -10.79
C PRO A 86 -7.27 16.79 -12.27
N PRO A 87 -7.52 15.72 -13.03
CA PRO A 87 -7.17 15.67 -14.45
C PRO A 87 -7.94 16.74 -15.23
N GLY A 88 -7.31 17.30 -16.26
CA GLY A 88 -7.87 18.38 -17.09
C GLY A 88 -7.78 19.78 -16.47
N SER A 89 -7.34 19.91 -15.21
CA SER A 89 -7.18 21.24 -14.58
C SER A 89 -6.07 22.09 -15.21
N THR A 90 -5.07 21.46 -15.82
CA THR A 90 -4.05 22.10 -16.68
C THR A 90 -3.61 21.12 -17.77
N PRO A 91 -2.94 21.59 -18.86
CA PRO A 91 -2.38 20.70 -19.87
C PRO A 91 -1.37 19.67 -19.35
N LEU A 92 -0.76 19.92 -18.19
CA LEU A 92 0.17 18.98 -17.54
C LEU A 92 -0.55 17.76 -16.94
N ARG A 93 -1.83 17.89 -16.58
CA ARG A 93 -2.59 16.89 -15.82
C ARG A 93 -3.53 16.13 -16.74
N SER A 94 -2.94 15.32 -17.61
CA SER A 94 -3.73 14.43 -18.47
C SER A 94 -4.33 13.28 -17.64
N LYS A 95 -5.41 12.68 -18.15
CA LYS A 95 -6.05 11.52 -17.52
C LYS A 95 -5.08 10.33 -17.45
N GLU A 96 -4.23 10.18 -18.45
CA GLU A 96 -3.26 9.09 -18.57
C GLU A 96 -2.20 9.18 -17.46
N ILE A 97 -1.66 10.38 -17.21
CA ILE A 97 -0.66 10.58 -16.14
C ILE A 97 -1.32 10.44 -14.76
N HIS A 98 -2.54 10.92 -14.59
CA HIS A 98 -3.31 10.71 -13.36
C HIS A 98 -3.49 9.21 -13.08
N ASP A 99 -3.93 8.43 -14.08
CA ASP A 99 -4.16 7.00 -13.94
C ASP A 99 -2.83 6.22 -13.71
N GLU A 100 -1.70 6.69 -14.28
CA GLU A 100 -0.35 6.17 -13.98
C GLU A 100 -0.02 6.31 -12.48
N TYR A 101 -0.19 7.51 -11.90
CA TYR A 101 0.08 7.73 -10.48
C TYR A 101 -0.92 7.04 -9.56
N ARG A 102 -2.16 6.86 -10.01
CA ARG A 102 -3.14 6.04 -9.29
C ARG A 102 -2.66 4.59 -9.19
N ALA A 103 -2.16 4.02 -10.28
CA ALA A 103 -1.60 2.67 -10.30
C ALA A 103 -0.35 2.55 -9.41
N ILE A 104 0.49 3.60 -9.35
CA ILE A 104 1.64 3.65 -8.42
C ILE A 104 1.15 3.66 -6.97
N ALA A 105 0.16 4.49 -6.61
CA ALA A 105 -0.42 4.50 -5.27
C ALA A 105 -0.97 3.12 -4.88
N ASP A 106 -1.73 2.48 -5.78
CA ASP A 106 -2.26 1.14 -5.52
C ASP A 106 -1.14 0.10 -5.37
N ARG A 107 -0.02 0.22 -6.11
CA ARG A 107 1.16 -0.64 -5.96
C ARG A 107 1.82 -0.46 -4.58
N LEU A 108 1.94 0.78 -4.11
CA LEU A 108 2.55 1.10 -2.83
C LEU A 108 1.72 0.58 -1.65
N GLU A 109 0.39 0.67 -1.73
CA GLU A 109 -0.53 0.07 -0.76
C GLU A 109 -0.47 -1.45 -0.78
N ARG A 110 -0.48 -2.07 -1.98
CA ARG A 110 -0.35 -3.52 -2.13
C ARG A 110 1.00 -4.06 -1.68
N GLY A 111 2.07 -3.29 -1.83
CA GLY A 111 3.38 -3.64 -1.30
C GLY A 111 3.44 -3.52 0.22
N ALA A 112 2.70 -2.56 0.80
CA ALA A 112 2.58 -2.40 2.25
C ALA A 112 1.68 -3.49 2.88
N MET A 113 0.72 -4.03 2.14
CA MET A 113 0.11 -5.33 2.44
C MET A 113 1.15 -6.41 2.19
N VAL A 114 2.02 -6.62 3.17
CA VAL A 114 2.92 -7.76 3.38
C VAL A 114 3.18 -8.52 2.08
N ALA A 115 4.40 -8.42 1.54
CA ALA A 115 4.99 -9.52 0.79
C ALA A 115 5.03 -10.75 1.71
N GLY A 116 3.87 -11.30 2.02
CA GLY A 116 3.74 -12.68 2.42
C GLY A 116 4.20 -13.38 1.17
N ASP A 117 5.22 -14.20 1.31
CA ASP A 117 5.45 -15.26 0.34
C ASP A 117 4.08 -15.76 -0.09
N ALA A 118 3.80 -15.68 -1.39
CA ALA A 118 2.58 -16.26 -1.94
C ALA A 118 2.42 -17.60 -1.24
N PRO A 119 1.29 -17.86 -0.54
CA PRO A 119 1.15 -19.06 0.27
C PRO A 119 1.78 -20.22 -0.45
N ALA A 120 2.84 -20.80 0.11
CA ALA A 120 3.37 -22.06 -0.37
C ALA A 120 2.36 -23.21 -0.14
N ALA A 121 1.10 -22.91 0.17
CA ALA A 121 -0.01 -23.79 -0.10
C ALA A 121 -0.25 -23.84 -1.61
N THR A 122 0.48 -24.74 -2.24
CA THR A 122 0.08 -25.32 -3.51
C THR A 122 -1.36 -25.82 -3.41
N ALA A 123 -2.06 -25.79 -4.56
CA ALA A 123 -3.42 -26.27 -4.71
C ALA A 123 -3.69 -27.64 -4.05
N ASP A 124 -2.65 -28.45 -3.87
CA ASP A 124 -2.69 -29.77 -3.21
C ASP A 124 -3.13 -29.74 -1.74
N VAL A 125 -2.74 -28.71 -0.96
CA VAL A 125 -3.12 -28.62 0.47
C VAL A 125 -4.59 -28.25 0.60
N VAL A 126 -5.05 -27.31 -0.23
CA VAL A 126 -6.46 -26.91 -0.31
C VAL A 126 -7.31 -28.05 -0.85
N GLN A 127 -6.82 -28.78 -1.85
CA GLN A 127 -7.51 -29.94 -2.41
C GLN A 127 -7.68 -31.06 -1.37
N ARG A 128 -6.65 -31.37 -0.57
CA ARG A 128 -6.77 -32.36 0.51
C ARG A 128 -7.78 -31.95 1.58
N ALA A 129 -7.80 -30.67 1.96
CA ALA A 129 -8.79 -30.17 2.92
C ALA A 129 -10.23 -30.28 2.38
N ILE A 130 -10.43 -30.05 1.08
CA ILE A 130 -11.73 -30.23 0.41
C ILE A 130 -12.10 -31.72 0.34
N ASP A 131 -11.17 -32.60 -0.03
CA ASP A 131 -11.39 -34.04 -0.11
C ASP A 131 -11.79 -34.64 1.25
N ASP A 132 -11.13 -34.21 2.33
CA ASP A 132 -11.44 -34.65 3.70
C ASP A 132 -12.83 -34.20 4.18
N VAL A 133 -13.31 -33.06 3.68
CA VAL A 133 -14.64 -32.53 3.97
C VAL A 133 -15.69 -33.30 3.17
N GLN A 134 -15.42 -33.60 1.90
CA GLN A 134 -16.28 -34.41 1.04
C GLN A 134 -16.56 -35.79 1.65
N VAL A 135 -15.51 -36.48 2.14
CA VAL A 135 -15.61 -37.80 2.79
C VAL A 135 -16.49 -37.79 4.05
N GLN A 136 -16.62 -36.66 4.74
CA GLN A 136 -17.45 -36.54 5.93
C GLN A 136 -18.89 -36.16 5.63
N LEU A 137 -19.10 -35.32 4.61
CA LEU A 137 -20.44 -35.01 4.11
C LEU A 137 -21.11 -36.28 3.59
N ASP A 138 -20.37 -37.16 2.91
CA ASP A 138 -20.86 -38.46 2.43
C ASP A 138 -21.21 -39.44 3.57
N LYS A 139 -20.68 -39.23 4.79
CA LYS A 139 -21.00 -40.02 5.99
C LYS A 139 -22.19 -39.49 6.78
N GLY A 140 -22.80 -38.37 6.35
CA GLY A 140 -24.00 -37.82 6.98
C GLY A 140 -23.74 -37.05 8.29
N GLU A 141 -22.53 -36.54 8.51
CA GLU A 141 -22.15 -35.79 9.73
C GLU A 141 -21.79 -34.32 9.42
N PRO A 142 -22.77 -33.47 9.04
CA PRO A 142 -22.51 -32.10 8.57
C PRO A 142 -21.89 -31.18 9.62
N THR A 143 -22.17 -31.38 10.92
CA THR A 143 -21.56 -30.59 12.00
C THR A 143 -20.07 -30.89 12.16
N ASN A 144 -19.67 -32.16 12.01
CA ASN A 144 -18.27 -32.57 12.04
C ASN A 144 -17.52 -32.05 10.83
N ALA A 145 -18.16 -32.00 9.65
CA ALA A 145 -17.57 -31.42 8.45
C ALA A 145 -17.20 -29.94 8.64
N VAL A 146 -18.05 -29.14 9.29
CA VAL A 146 -17.77 -27.72 9.59
C VAL A 146 -16.60 -27.58 10.56
N ASP A 147 -16.55 -28.40 11.62
CA ASP A 147 -15.45 -28.38 12.60
C ASP A 147 -14.10 -28.74 11.95
N ARG A 148 -14.11 -29.67 10.99
CA ARG A 148 -12.89 -30.03 10.24
C ARG A 148 -12.49 -28.97 9.22
N VAL A 149 -13.43 -28.29 8.54
CA VAL A 149 -13.11 -27.10 7.72
C VAL A 149 -12.45 -26.03 8.59
N HIS A 150 -13.05 -25.72 9.74
CA HIS A 150 -12.52 -24.73 10.65
C HIS A 150 -11.13 -25.10 11.16
N THR A 151 -10.93 -26.36 11.58
CA THR A 151 -9.63 -26.86 12.05
C THR A 151 -8.57 -26.81 10.95
N SER A 152 -8.90 -27.21 9.73
CA SER A 152 -7.97 -27.19 8.59
C SER A 152 -7.60 -25.76 8.17
N LEU A 153 -8.57 -24.85 8.11
CA LEU A 153 -8.32 -23.43 7.83
C LEU A 153 -7.52 -22.77 8.94
N HIS A 154 -7.83 -23.07 10.20
CA HIS A 154 -7.11 -22.53 11.34
C HIS A 154 -5.65 -23.02 11.36
N GLY A 155 -5.41 -24.32 11.15
CA GLY A 155 -4.06 -24.86 11.02
C GLY A 155 -3.30 -24.29 9.83
N HIS A 156 -3.96 -24.08 8.69
CA HIS A 156 -3.35 -23.44 7.54
C HIS A 156 -2.98 -21.98 7.82
N LEU A 157 -3.85 -21.22 8.48
CA LEU A 157 -3.58 -19.84 8.88
C LEU A 157 -2.39 -19.74 9.84
N GLN A 158 -2.31 -20.64 10.83
CA GLN A 158 -1.16 -20.73 11.74
C GLN A 158 0.14 -20.98 10.97
N HIS A 159 0.14 -21.94 10.03
CA HIS A 159 1.30 -22.22 9.19
C HIS A 159 1.73 -21.00 8.35
N LEU A 160 0.78 -20.23 7.81
CA LEU A 160 1.08 -18.98 7.09
C LEU A 160 1.66 -17.91 8.01
N CYS A 161 1.15 -17.79 9.24
CA CYS A 161 1.71 -16.87 10.24
C CYS A 161 3.15 -17.26 10.59
N GLU A 162 3.44 -18.55 10.81
CA GLU A 162 4.80 -19.05 11.06
C GLU A 162 5.74 -18.75 9.89
N ALA A 163 5.31 -19.05 8.66
CA ALA A 163 6.09 -18.79 7.45
C ALA A 163 6.39 -17.30 7.25
N ALA A 164 5.46 -16.42 7.63
CA ALA A 164 5.60 -14.97 7.55
C ALA A 164 6.29 -14.33 8.78
N GLY A 165 6.68 -15.11 9.80
CA GLY A 165 7.29 -14.60 11.02
C GLY A 165 6.35 -13.77 11.90
N ILE A 166 5.04 -14.04 11.83
CA ILE A 166 4.00 -13.35 12.61
C ILE A 166 3.72 -14.16 13.88
N ASP A 167 3.91 -13.54 15.04
CA ASP A 167 3.55 -14.15 16.33
C ASP A 167 2.02 -14.24 16.50
N TYR A 168 1.54 -15.38 16.98
CA TYR A 168 0.14 -15.61 17.34
C TYR A 168 0.02 -16.41 18.63
N ASP A 169 -1.07 -16.18 19.37
CA ASP A 169 -1.31 -16.82 20.66
C ASP A 169 -1.72 -18.30 20.45
N ARG A 170 -0.80 -19.23 20.71
CA ARG A 170 -1.12 -20.67 20.75
C ARG A 170 -1.84 -20.97 22.05
N LYS A 171 -3.17 -20.94 22.01
CA LYS A 171 -3.94 -21.61 23.07
C LYS A 171 -3.59 -23.10 23.02
N THR A 172 -2.93 -23.54 24.10
CA THR A 172 -2.52 -24.93 24.35
C THR A 172 -3.70 -25.78 24.75
#